data_AF-A0A936PGW9-F1
#
_entry.id   AF-A0A936PGW9-F1
#
_cell.length_a   1.000
_cell.length_b   1.000
_cell.length_c   1.000
_cell.angle_alpha   90.00
_cell.angle_beta   90.00
_cell.angle_gamma   90.00
#
_symmetry.space_group_name_H-M   'P 1'
#
loop_
_entity.id
_entity.type
_entity.pdbx_description
1 polymer ?
#
loop_
_entity_poly.entity_id
_entity_poly.type
_entity_poly.pdbx_seq_one_letter_code
_entity_poly.pdbx_strand_id
1 'polypeptide(L)'
;MDSLINIGIIITYILLAVTVAGAVIFPIVHTLGDLKKAKGGLIGVALFLVVFLISYAVSPVETGPFYEKFEISPNLSKVIGGGLVATYIFTVAVVASIVYSQVSKWIK
;
A
#
# COMPACT_ATOMS: atom_id res chain seq x y z
N MET A 1 -10.51 7.39 41.76
CA MET A 1 -9.57 6.76 40.81
C MET A 1 -10.09 6.87 39.37
N ASP A 2 -11.41 6.88 39.17
CA ASP A 2 -12.04 6.92 37.83
C ASP A 2 -11.82 8.23 37.05
N SER A 3 -11.74 9.38 37.73
CA SER A 3 -11.51 10.69 37.09
C SER A 3 -10.12 10.80 36.43
N LEU A 4 -9.07 10.28 37.09
CA LEU A 4 -7.70 10.27 36.57
C LEU A 4 -7.58 9.37 35.33
N ILE A 5 -8.24 8.21 35.34
CA ILE A 5 -8.26 7.28 34.21
C ILE A 5 -9.00 7.90 33.02
N ASN A 6 -10.16 8.52 33.24
CA ASN A 6 -10.92 9.17 32.18
C ASN A 6 -10.15 10.32 31.52
N ILE A 7 -9.50 11.17 32.32
CA ILE A 7 -8.67 12.27 31.80
C ILE A 7 -7.47 11.72 31.01
N GLY A 8 -6.80 10.68 31.53
CA GLY A 8 -5.68 10.03 30.84
C GLY A 8 -6.07 9.49 29.46
N ILE A 9 -7.21 8.78 29.38
CA ILE A 9 -7.70 8.23 28.10
C ILE A 9 -8.09 9.33 27.12
N ILE A 10 -8.74 10.41 27.57
CA ILE A 10 -9.10 11.54 26.69
C ILE A 10 -7.82 12.16 26.09
N ILE A 11 -6.80 12.39 26.90
CA ILE A 11 -5.52 12.94 26.43
C ILE A 11 -4.86 11.99 25.42
N THR A 12 -4.87 10.68 25.68
CA THR A 12 -4.33 9.69 24.75
C THR A 12 -5.06 9.71 23.40
N TYR A 13 -6.40 9.83 23.37
CA TYR A 13 -7.14 9.95 22.12
C TYR A 13 -6.83 11.24 21.35
N ILE A 14 -6.66 12.36 22.05
CA ILE A 14 -6.26 13.62 21.43
C ILE A 14 -4.86 13.50 20.82
N LEU A 15 -3.90 12.93 21.57
CA LEU A 15 -2.55 12.68 21.06
C LEU A 15 -2.56 11.72 19.88
N LEU A 16 -3.33 10.63 19.95
CA LEU A 16 -3.51 9.69 18.84
C LEU A 16 -4.02 10.43 17.59
N ALA A 17 -5.05 11.26 17.72
CA ALA A 17 -5.60 12.03 16.61
C ALA A 17 -4.55 12.97 15.99
N VAL A 18 -3.78 13.69 16.82
CA VAL A 18 -2.71 14.57 16.36
C VAL A 18 -1.58 13.79 15.68
N THR A 19 -1.19 12.63 16.24
CA THR A 19 -0.15 11.79 15.66
C THR A 19 -0.60 11.21 14.32
N VAL A 20 -1.83 10.71 14.22
CA VAL A 20 -2.39 10.19 12.96
C VAL A 20 -2.45 11.31 11.92
N ALA A 21 -2.94 12.50 12.30
CA ALA A 21 -2.95 13.65 11.40
C ALA A 21 -1.54 14.03 10.95
N GLY A 22 -0.57 14.11 11.87
CA GLY A 22 0.82 14.40 11.55
C GLY A 22 1.46 13.36 10.64
N ALA A 23 1.24 12.07 10.92
CA ALA A 23 1.78 10.96 10.14
C ALA A 23 1.27 10.94 8.69
N VAL A 24 0.11 11.54 8.42
CA VAL A 24 -0.43 11.67 7.05
C VAL A 24 -0.04 13.01 6.42
N ILE A 25 -0.21 14.11 7.14
CA ILE A 25 -0.03 15.47 6.61
C ILE A 25 1.45 15.77 6.34
N PHE A 26 2.36 15.44 7.28
CA PHE A 26 3.79 15.78 7.12
C PHE A 26 4.42 15.12 5.89
N PRO A 27 4.25 13.80 5.65
CA PRO A 27 4.79 13.17 4.45
C PRO A 27 4.26 13.79 3.17
N ILE A 28 2.96 14.11 3.11
CA ILE A 28 2.35 14.72 1.92
C ILE A 28 2.94 16.10 1.66
N VAL A 29 2.95 16.99 2.66
CA VAL A 29 3.48 18.35 2.53
C VAL A 29 4.96 18.33 2.17
N HIS A 30 5.77 17.46 2.78
CA HIS A 30 7.19 17.37 2.49
C HIS A 30 7.47 16.79 1.10
N THR A 31 6.69 15.78 0.67
CA THR A 31 6.80 15.18 -0.66
C THR A 31 6.45 16.19 -1.75
N LEU A 32 5.40 16.99 -1.54
CA LEU A 32 4.94 17.99 -2.52
C LEU A 32 5.79 19.27 -2.51
N GLY A 33 6.31 19.70 -1.35
CA GLY A 33 7.14 20.89 -1.24
C GLY A 33 8.53 20.73 -1.86
N ASP A 34 9.06 19.50 -1.86
CA ASP A 34 10.43 19.21 -2.29
C ASP A 34 10.45 18.03 -3.30
N LEU A 35 9.73 18.19 -4.42
CA LEU A 35 9.60 17.16 -5.47
C LEU A 35 10.95 16.61 -5.95
N LYS A 36 12.01 17.43 -5.92
CA LYS A 36 13.35 17.02 -6.34
C LYS A 36 13.97 15.97 -5.41
N LYS A 37 13.70 16.05 -4.10
CA LYS A 37 14.13 15.05 -3.11
C LYS A 37 13.19 13.85 -3.10
N ALA A 38 11.91 14.08 -3.38
CA ALA A 38 10.89 13.03 -3.44
C ALA A 38 10.91 12.18 -4.72
N LYS A 39 11.75 12.50 -5.72
CA LYS A 39 11.78 11.82 -7.03
C LYS A 39 11.81 10.29 -6.92
N GLY A 40 12.67 9.73 -6.05
CA GLY A 40 12.77 8.28 -5.88
C GLY A 40 11.47 7.65 -5.37
N GLY A 41 10.84 8.27 -4.36
CA GLY A 41 9.56 7.81 -3.83
C GLY A 41 8.41 7.98 -4.82
N LEU A 42 8.35 9.13 -5.51
CA LEU A 42 7.35 9.40 -6.56
C LEU A 42 7.45 8.40 -7.72
N ILE A 43 8.67 8.07 -8.17
CA ILE A 43 8.87 7.04 -9.19
C ILE A 43 8.39 5.69 -8.68
N GLY A 44 8.69 5.32 -7.42
CA GLY A 44 8.21 4.09 -6.81
C GLY A 44 6.67 4.00 -6.79
N VAL A 45 5.98 5.06 -6.36
CA VAL A 45 4.51 5.12 -6.34
C VAL A 45 3.93 5.09 -7.76
N ALA A 46 4.53 5.80 -8.71
CA ALA A 46 4.08 5.79 -10.10
C ALA A 46 4.22 4.40 -10.72
N LEU A 47 5.35 3.73 -10.49
CA LEU A 47 5.60 2.38 -10.99
C LEU A 47 4.64 1.37 -10.34
N PHE A 48 4.36 1.54 -9.04
CA PHE A 48 3.34 0.77 -8.34
C PHE A 48 1.96 0.89 -9.00
N LEU A 49 1.51 2.12 -9.23
CA LEU A 49 0.23 2.40 -9.89
C LEU A 49 0.17 1.81 -11.30
N VAL A 50 1.23 1.95 -12.09
CA VAL A 50 1.28 1.41 -13.46
C VAL A 50 1.12 -0.12 -13.44
N VAL A 51 1.86 -0.83 -12.59
CA VAL A 51 1.75 -2.29 -12.49
C VAL A 51 0.36 -2.71 -12.00
N PHE A 52 -0.21 -1.99 -11.03
CA PHE A 52 -1.56 -2.27 -10.55
C PHE A 52 -2.61 -2.08 -11.66
N LEU A 53 -2.53 -0.99 -12.43
CA LEU A 53 -3.47 -0.73 -13.52
C LEU A 53 -3.37 -1.78 -14.64
N ILE A 54 -2.14 -2.20 -14.99
CA ILE A 54 -1.93 -3.28 -15.96
C ILE A 54 -2.51 -4.59 -15.41
N SER A 55 -2.25 -4.91 -14.14
CA SER A 55 -2.75 -6.13 -13.50
C SER A 55 -4.28 -6.14 -13.44
N TYR A 56 -4.89 -5.01 -13.11
CA TYR A 56 -6.34 -4.83 -13.13
C TYR A 56 -6.93 -4.96 -14.54
N ALA A 57 -6.25 -4.41 -15.56
CA ALA A 57 -6.69 -4.50 -16.95
C ALA A 57 -6.66 -5.94 -17.49
N VAL A 58 -5.64 -6.71 -17.12
CA VAL A 58 -5.44 -8.11 -17.54
C VAL A 58 -6.29 -9.08 -16.70
N SER A 59 -6.65 -8.71 -15.46
CA SER A 59 -7.45 -9.58 -14.60
C SER A 59 -8.83 -9.86 -15.21
N PRO A 60 -9.22 -11.12 -15.38
CA PRO A 60 -10.57 -11.48 -15.77
C PRO A 60 -11.58 -11.15 -14.66
N VAL A 61 -12.85 -11.10 -15.06
CA VAL A 61 -13.99 -11.03 -14.15
C VAL A 61 -14.40 -12.45 -13.82
N GLU A 62 -14.18 -12.87 -12.57
CA GLU A 62 -14.57 -14.20 -12.10
C GLU A 62 -15.95 -14.14 -11.43
N THR A 63 -16.84 -15.03 -11.83
CA THR A 63 -18.19 -15.18 -11.25
C THR A 63 -18.49 -16.65 -10.96
N GLY A 64 -19.42 -16.91 -10.04
CA GLY A 64 -19.86 -18.27 -9.71
C GLY A 64 -20.43 -18.40 -8.30
N PRO A 65 -20.84 -19.63 -7.90
CA PRO A 65 -21.53 -19.86 -6.63
C PRO A 65 -20.73 -19.40 -5.40
N PHE A 66 -19.40 -19.49 -5.46
CA PHE A 66 -18.51 -18.99 -4.42
C PHE A 66 -18.58 -17.47 -4.29
N TYR A 67 -18.53 -16.75 -5.41
CA TYR A 67 -18.56 -15.28 -5.44
C TYR A 67 -19.92 -14.74 -5.00
N GLU A 68 -21.00 -15.38 -5.44
CA GLU A 68 -22.37 -15.04 -5.02
C GLU A 68 -22.58 -15.27 -3.52
N LYS A 69 -22.04 -16.36 -2.96
CA LYS A 69 -22.11 -16.66 -1.52
C LYS A 69 -21.48 -15.56 -0.64
N PHE A 70 -20.46 -14.88 -1.14
CA PHE A 70 -19.77 -13.79 -0.44
C PHE A 70 -20.21 -12.40 -0.92
N GLU A 71 -21.31 -12.30 -1.67
CA GLU A 71 -21.83 -11.05 -2.21
C GLU A 71 -20.79 -10.26 -3.03
N ILE A 72 -19.86 -10.98 -3.68
CA ILE A 72 -18.78 -10.39 -4.46
C ILE A 72 -19.34 -10.01 -5.83
N SER A 73 -19.52 -8.71 -6.04
CA SER A 73 -19.90 -8.20 -7.36
C SER A 73 -18.81 -8.49 -8.42
N PRO A 74 -19.18 -8.56 -9.71
CA PRO A 74 -18.22 -8.75 -10.80
C PRO A 74 -17.09 -7.72 -10.81
N ASN A 75 -17.41 -6.46 -10.47
CA ASN A 75 -16.42 -5.39 -10.37
C ASN A 75 -15.45 -5.63 -9.21
N LEU A 76 -15.96 -6.04 -8.05
CA LEU A 76 -15.13 -6.34 -6.89
C LEU A 76 -14.23 -7.56 -7.15
N SER A 77 -14.74 -8.58 -7.82
CA SER A 77 -13.97 -9.76 -8.25
C SER A 77 -12.78 -9.37 -9.13
N LYS A 78 -12.99 -8.47 -10.10
CA LYS A 78 -11.91 -7.96 -10.95
C LYS A 78 -10.84 -7.17 -10.18
N VAL A 79 -11.24 -6.37 -9.19
CA VAL A 79 -10.31 -5.64 -8.32
C VAL A 79 -9.49 -6.61 -7.47
N ILE A 80 -10.12 -7.63 -6.91
CA ILE A 80 -9.43 -8.67 -6.13
C ILE A 80 -8.41 -9.41 -6.99
N GLY A 81 -8.82 -9.88 -8.18
CA GLY A 81 -7.93 -10.57 -9.12
C GLY A 81 -6.77 -9.69 -9.58
N GLY A 82 -7.04 -8.43 -9.93
CA GLY A 82 -6.00 -7.46 -10.30
C GLY A 82 -5.02 -7.19 -9.17
N GLY A 83 -5.50 -7.10 -7.93
CA GLY A 83 -4.67 -6.95 -6.73
C GLY A 83 -3.79 -8.17 -6.45
N LEU A 84 -4.32 -9.38 -6.65
CA LEU A 84 -3.55 -10.62 -6.52
C LEU A 84 -2.45 -10.70 -7.58
N VAL A 85 -2.77 -10.44 -8.85
CA VAL A 85 -1.79 -10.43 -9.95
C VAL A 85 -0.69 -9.39 -9.69
N ALA A 86 -1.05 -8.17 -9.31
CA ALA A 86 -0.08 -7.13 -8.97
C ALA A 86 0.84 -7.56 -7.83
N THR A 87 0.27 -8.18 -6.78
CA THR A 87 1.04 -8.71 -5.65
C THR A 87 2.04 -9.76 -6.09
N TYR A 88 1.64 -10.72 -6.93
CA TYR A 88 2.55 -11.74 -7.45
C TYR A 88 3.71 -11.15 -8.26
N ILE A 89 3.43 -10.14 -9.10
CA ILE A 89 4.48 -9.43 -9.84
C ILE A 89 5.46 -8.77 -8.87
N PHE A 90 4.96 -8.05 -7.86
CA PHE A 90 5.84 -7.40 -6.87
C PHE A 90 6.63 -8.41 -6.04
N THR A 91 6.03 -9.53 -5.64
CA THR A 91 6.74 -10.58 -4.90
C THR A 91 7.92 -11.09 -5.71
N VAL A 92 7.72 -11.44 -6.98
CA VAL A 92 8.80 -11.92 -7.86
C VAL A 92 9.87 -10.84 -8.04
N ALA A 93 9.46 -9.59 -8.30
CA ALA A 93 10.38 -8.48 -8.46
C ALA A 93 11.23 -8.22 -7.21
N VAL A 94 10.63 -8.31 -6.02
CA VAL A 94 11.32 -8.15 -4.73
C VAL A 94 12.30 -9.29 -4.52
N VAL A 95 11.89 -10.55 -4.71
CA VAL A 95 12.77 -11.71 -4.56
C VAL A 95 13.96 -11.60 -5.53
N ALA A 96 13.72 -11.30 -6.80
CA ALA A 96 14.77 -11.11 -7.80
C ALA A 96 15.73 -9.97 -7.41
N SER A 97 15.19 -8.84 -6.92
CA SER A 97 15.98 -7.69 -6.48
C SER A 97 16.87 -8.02 -5.28
N ILE A 98 16.35 -8.79 -4.31
CA ILE A 98 17.12 -9.25 -3.15
C ILE A 98 18.24 -10.17 -3.61
N VAL A 99 17.95 -11.17 -4.46
CA VAL A 99 18.95 -12.11 -4.98
C VAL A 99 20.05 -11.35 -5.74
N TYR A 100 19.67 -10.43 -6.62
CA TYR A 100 20.64 -9.60 -7.35
C TYR A 100 21.50 -8.74 -6.41
N SER A 101 20.89 -8.09 -5.42
CA SER A 101 21.60 -7.29 -4.41
C SER A 101 22.61 -8.13 -3.63
N GLN A 102 22.29 -9.38 -3.34
CA GLN A 102 23.20 -10.29 -2.66
C GLN A 102 24.34 -10.73 -3.59
N VAL A 103 24.04 -11.24 -4.80
CA VAL A 103 25.06 -11.74 -5.74
C VAL A 103 26.01 -10.64 -6.19
N SER A 104 25.51 -9.44 -6.47
CA SER A 104 26.34 -8.31 -6.92
C SER A 104 27.39 -7.86 -5.91
N LYS A 105 27.18 -8.12 -4.61
CA LYS A 105 28.18 -7.86 -3.55
C LYS A 105 29.35 -8.83 -3.57
N TRP A 106 29.19 -10.04 -4.12
CA TRP A 106 30.27 -11.03 -4.24
C TRP A 106 31.06 -10.87 -5.53
N ILE A 107 30.47 -10.22 -6.53
CA ILE A 107 31.09 -9.97 -7.84
C ILE A 107 31.89 -8.66 -7.85
N LYS A 108 31.54 -7.69 -6.99
CA LYS A 108 32.35 -6.50 -6.71
C LYS A 108 33.38 -6.77 -5.62
#